data_AF-A0A226DYY6-F1
#
_entry.id   AF-A0A226DYY6-F1
#
_cell.length_a   1.000
_cell.length_b   1.000
_cell.length_c   1.000
_cell.angle_alpha   90.00
_cell.angle_beta   90.00
_cell.angle_gamma   90.00
#
_symmetry.space_group_name_H-M   'P 1'
#
loop_
_entity.id
_entity.type
_entity.pdbx_description
1 polymer ?
#
loop_
_entity_poly.entity_id
_entity_poly.type
_entity_poly.pdbx_seq_one_letter_code
_entity_poly.pdbx_strand_id
1 'polypeptide(L)'
;MENPAAQGRKHYEMSFYEILATSVARMGPTPNHMAIIMDGNRRFARAKGLKVMHGHEAGSTILDGVEEWRKAIGCKELTIYVFSSENFKRTKDEVDNLMELIFRRSEDTMNDV
;
A
#
# COMPACT_ATOMS: atom_id res chain seq x y z
N MET A 1 12.64 9.88 26.22
CA MET A 1 12.06 8.72 25.52
C MET A 1 11.68 9.22 24.15
N GLU A 2 12.45 8.83 23.12
CA GLU A 2 12.23 9.27 21.74
C GLU A 2 10.86 8.79 21.25
N ASN A 3 10.13 9.70 20.60
CA ASN A 3 8.86 9.41 19.95
C ASN A 3 9.10 8.46 18.75
N PRO A 4 8.59 7.21 18.78
CA PRO A 4 8.76 6.27 17.68
C PRO A 4 8.07 6.71 16.38
N ALA A 5 7.17 7.71 16.44
CA ALA A 5 6.47 8.26 15.27
C ALA A 5 7.34 9.20 14.41
N ALA A 6 8.62 9.42 14.77
CA ALA A 6 9.53 10.29 14.04
C ALA A 6 10.39 9.59 12.96
N GLN A 7 10.08 8.34 12.60
CA GLN A 7 10.65 7.73 11.39
C GLN A 7 9.81 8.12 10.19
N GLY A 8 10.13 9.28 9.60
CA GLY A 8 9.55 9.72 8.33
C GLY A 8 9.64 8.63 7.27
N ARG A 9 8.61 8.53 6.43
CA ARG A 9 8.52 7.55 5.34
C ARG A 9 9.83 7.49 4.57
N LYS A 10 10.35 6.28 4.32
CA LYS A 10 11.31 6.08 3.23
C LYS A 10 10.58 6.36 1.93
N HIS A 11 10.96 7.44 1.24
CA HIS A 11 10.43 7.76 -0.07
C HIS A 11 10.68 6.56 -1.00
N TYR A 12 9.64 6.10 -1.71
CA TYR A 12 9.81 5.05 -2.71
C TYR A 12 10.64 5.62 -3.87
N GLU A 13 11.81 5.06 -4.11
CA GLU A 13 12.65 5.43 -5.26
C GLU A 13 12.42 4.42 -6.37
N MET A 14 11.89 4.89 -7.50
CA MET A 14 11.73 4.06 -8.69
C MET A 14 13.11 3.67 -9.24
N SER A 15 13.29 2.39 -9.52
CA SER A 15 14.42 1.89 -10.28
C SER A 15 14.40 2.40 -11.72
N PHE A 16 15.55 2.32 -12.39
CA PHE A 16 15.67 2.66 -13.81
C PHE A 16 14.63 1.93 -14.69
N TYR A 17 14.35 0.66 -14.41
CA TYR A 17 13.38 -0.13 -15.18
C TYR A 17 11.94 0.35 -14.99
N GLU A 18 11.58 0.80 -13.78
CA GLU A 18 10.25 1.35 -13.52
C GLU A 18 10.08 2.72 -14.17
N ILE A 19 11.11 3.57 -14.14
CA ILE A 19 11.12 4.85 -14.85
C ILE A 19 10.93 4.64 -16.35
N LEU A 20 11.67 3.68 -16.93
CA LEU A 20 11.53 3.33 -18.35
C LEU A 20 10.11 2.81 -18.65
N ALA A 21 9.61 1.86 -17.85
CA ALA A 21 8.29 1.26 -18.06
C ALA A 21 7.14 2.28 -17.95
N THR A 22 7.18 3.13 -16.92
CA THR A 22 6.17 4.19 -16.73
C THR A 22 6.25 5.25 -17.82
N SER A 23 7.45 5.59 -18.30
CA SER A 23 7.64 6.51 -19.44
C SER A 23 7.02 5.96 -20.71
N VAL A 24 7.25 4.68 -21.02
CA VAL A 24 6.64 4.01 -22.18
C VAL A 24 5.12 3.92 -22.03
N ALA A 25 4.62 3.54 -20.84
CA ALA A 25 3.18 3.45 -20.56
C ALA A 25 2.46 4.79 -20.78
N ARG A 26 3.12 5.91 -20.43
CA ARG A 26 2.58 7.26 -20.61
C ARG A 26 2.53 7.73 -22.06
N MET A 27 3.19 7.06 -23.00
CA MET A 27 3.10 7.40 -24.43
C MET A 27 1.75 7.00 -25.06
N GLY A 28 0.99 6.12 -24.39
CA GLY A 28 -0.35 5.71 -24.81
C GLY A 28 -1.47 6.37 -23.99
N PRO A 29 -2.73 5.98 -24.22
CA PRO A 29 -3.85 6.40 -23.40
C PRO A 29 -3.67 5.93 -21.95
N THR A 30 -3.77 6.85 -20.99
CA THR A 30 -3.66 6.55 -19.57
C THR A 30 -5.03 6.61 -18.89
N PRO A 31 -5.32 5.69 -17.95
CA PRO A 31 -6.57 5.74 -17.20
C PRO A 31 -6.58 6.97 -16.28
N ASN A 32 -7.75 7.59 -16.11
CA ASN A 32 -7.90 8.65 -15.11
C ASN A 32 -8.04 8.11 -13.68
N HIS A 33 -8.45 6.84 -13.54
CA HIS A 33 -8.73 6.23 -12.24
C HIS A 33 -8.27 4.77 -12.23
N MET A 34 -7.52 4.40 -11.19
CA MET A 34 -7.08 3.03 -10.92
C MET A 34 -7.74 2.52 -9.65
N ALA A 35 -8.21 1.27 -9.64
CA ALA A 35 -8.72 0.60 -8.45
C ALA A 35 -7.91 -0.68 -8.18
N ILE A 36 -7.46 -0.87 -6.94
CA ILE A 36 -6.63 -2.01 -6.54
C ILE A 36 -7.28 -2.74 -5.36
N ILE A 37 -7.36 -4.06 -5.47
CA ILE A 37 -7.72 -4.95 -4.36
C ILE A 37 -6.43 -5.50 -3.78
N MET A 38 -6.09 -5.12 -2.54
CA MET A 38 -4.89 -5.60 -1.86
C MET A 38 -5.12 -6.95 -1.19
N ASP A 39 -5.30 -7.99 -2.01
CA ASP A 39 -5.43 -9.36 -1.53
C ASP A 39 -4.07 -10.10 -1.54
N GLY A 40 -4.00 -11.22 -0.80
CA GLY A 40 -2.84 -12.10 -0.79
C GLY A 40 -1.94 -11.95 0.43
N ASN A 41 -2.11 -10.92 1.25
CA ASN A 41 -1.26 -10.64 2.43
C ASN A 41 -1.10 -11.85 3.37
N ARG A 42 -2.19 -12.54 3.69
CA ARG A 42 -2.14 -13.77 4.52
C ARG A 42 -1.42 -14.93 3.83
N ARG A 43 -1.62 -15.09 2.51
CA ARG A 43 -0.96 -16.13 1.70
C ARG A 43 0.54 -15.86 1.60
N PHE A 44 0.92 -14.60 1.38
CA PHE A 44 2.30 -14.13 1.39
C PHE A 44 2.98 -14.41 2.73
N ALA A 45 2.35 -14.03 3.86
CA ALA A 45 2.90 -14.30 5.19
C ALA A 45 3.14 -15.80 5.41
N ARG A 46 2.15 -16.65 5.08
CA ARG A 46 2.28 -18.12 5.20
C ARG A 46 3.41 -18.67 4.33
N ALA A 47 3.51 -18.24 3.07
CA ALA A 47 4.56 -18.69 2.15
C ALA A 47 5.97 -18.31 2.63
N LYS A 48 6.10 -17.26 3.44
CA LYS A 48 7.36 -16.79 4.02
C LYS A 48 7.59 -17.25 5.46
N GLY A 49 6.69 -18.05 6.05
CA GLY A 49 6.77 -18.46 7.46
C GLY A 49 6.62 -17.29 8.45
N LEU A 50 5.99 -16.19 8.02
CA LEU A 50 5.79 -14.98 8.81
C LEU A 50 4.42 -14.97 9.49
N LYS A 51 4.32 -14.20 10.57
CA LYS A 51 3.03 -13.83 11.18
C LYS A 51 2.16 -13.09 10.15
N VAL A 52 0.84 -13.27 10.25
CA VAL A 52 -0.15 -12.63 9.36
C VAL A 52 0.01 -11.11 9.33
N MET A 53 0.29 -10.47 10.46
CA MET A 53 0.49 -9.03 10.54
C MET A 53 1.63 -8.52 9.67
N HIS A 54 2.77 -9.22 9.61
CA HIS A 54 3.86 -8.84 8.71
C HIS A 54 3.45 -8.92 7.23
N GLY A 55 2.51 -9.80 6.88
CA GLY A 55 1.94 -9.84 5.54
C GLY A 55 1.09 -8.60 5.25
N HIS A 56 0.34 -8.11 6.22
CA HIS A 56 -0.44 -6.87 6.09
C HIS A 56 0.47 -5.64 6.01
N GLU A 57 1.53 -5.58 6.80
CA GLU A 57 2.54 -4.53 6.73
C GLU A 57 3.24 -4.52 5.37
N ALA A 58 3.68 -5.67 4.88
CA ALA A 58 4.27 -5.80 3.55
C ALA A 58 3.31 -5.34 2.45
N GLY A 59 2.04 -5.73 2.53
CA GLY A 59 1.00 -5.24 1.62
C GLY A 59 0.86 -3.72 1.67
N SER A 60 0.93 -3.12 2.86
CA SER A 60 0.89 -1.67 3.01
C SER A 60 2.08 -0.99 2.33
N THR A 61 3.31 -1.54 2.45
CA THR A 61 4.51 -0.95 1.84
C THR A 61 4.51 -0.96 0.32
N ILE A 62 3.81 -1.92 -0.29
CA ILE A 62 3.65 -1.96 -1.75
C ILE A 62 2.85 -0.75 -2.23
N LEU A 63 1.94 -0.21 -1.40
CA LEU A 63 1.11 0.92 -1.78
C LEU A 63 1.93 2.18 -2.08
N ASP A 64 3.05 2.38 -1.38
CA ASP A 64 3.91 3.54 -1.60
C ASP A 64 4.49 3.52 -3.02
N GLY A 65 4.89 2.35 -3.54
CA GLY A 65 5.35 2.20 -4.93
C GLY A 65 4.22 2.33 -5.97
N VAL A 66 3.04 1.77 -5.66
CA VAL A 66 1.84 1.92 -6.51
C VAL A 66 1.46 3.38 -6.70
N GLU A 67 1.51 4.17 -5.63
CA GLU A 67 1.18 5.60 -5.68
C GLU A 67 2.20 6.36 -6.55
N GLU A 68 3.49 6.06 -6.42
CA GLU A 68 4.52 6.65 -7.28
C GLU A 68 4.35 6.24 -8.75
N TRP A 69 4.02 4.98 -9.03
CA TRP A 69 3.71 4.55 -10.40
C TRP A 69 2.49 5.26 -10.97
N ARG A 70 1.41 5.40 -10.18
CA ARG A 70 0.20 6.14 -10.57
C ARG A 70 0.53 7.58 -10.95
N LYS A 71 1.30 8.28 -10.11
CA LYS A 71 1.79 9.64 -10.38
C LYS A 71 2.62 9.68 -11.67
N ALA A 72 3.58 8.75 -11.83
CA ALA A 72 4.49 8.71 -12.96
C ALA A 72 3.77 8.55 -14.31
N ILE A 73 2.74 7.70 -14.36
CA ILE A 73 1.91 7.50 -15.57
C ILE A 73 0.84 8.59 -15.75
N GLY A 74 0.62 9.47 -14.77
CA GLY A 74 -0.36 10.55 -14.83
C GLY A 74 -1.81 10.14 -14.61
N CYS A 75 -2.05 9.00 -13.95
CA CYS A 75 -3.41 8.60 -13.51
C CYS A 75 -3.82 9.50 -12.34
N LYS A 76 -5.04 10.06 -12.34
CA LYS A 76 -5.43 11.12 -11.39
C LYS A 76 -5.96 10.60 -10.06
N GLU A 77 -6.66 9.47 -10.11
CA GLU A 77 -7.37 8.91 -8.95
C GLU A 77 -6.89 7.49 -8.67
N LEU A 78 -6.86 7.13 -7.38
CA LEU A 78 -6.56 5.78 -6.92
C LEU A 78 -7.55 5.37 -5.82
N THR A 79 -8.22 4.24 -6.03
CA THR A 79 -9.06 3.60 -5.01
C THR A 79 -8.43 2.30 -4.57
N ILE A 80 -8.37 2.09 -3.26
CA ILE A 80 -7.73 0.91 -2.69
C ILE A 80 -8.76 0.19 -1.82
N TYR A 81 -8.97 -1.09 -2.09
CA TYR A 81 -9.83 -1.91 -1.26
C TYR A 81 -9.02 -2.53 -0.12
N VAL A 82 -9.06 -1.85 1.04
CA VAL A 82 -8.23 -2.17 2.21
C VAL A 82 -8.91 -3.13 3.20
N PHE A 83 -10.25 -3.12 3.29
CA PHE A 83 -11.01 -3.90 4.27
C PHE A 83 -12.45 -4.15 3.78
N SER A 84 -12.95 -5.37 4.00
CA SER A 84 -14.29 -5.83 3.59
C SER A 84 -15.14 -6.25 4.80
N SER A 85 -16.47 -6.33 4.63
CA SER A 85 -17.36 -6.80 5.71
C SER A 85 -17.06 -8.25 6.13
N GLU A 86 -16.59 -9.08 5.20
CA GLU A 86 -16.15 -10.45 5.46
C GLU A 86 -14.90 -10.50 6.34
N ASN A 87 -14.10 -9.42 6.39
CA ASN A 87 -12.91 -9.38 7.24
C ASN A 87 -13.25 -9.26 8.73
N PHE A 88 -14.45 -8.80 9.09
CA PHE A 88 -14.94 -8.85 10.47
C PHE A 88 -15.11 -10.27 11.01
N LYS A 89 -15.18 -11.29 10.13
CA LYS A 89 -15.28 -12.71 10.54
C LYS A 89 -13.93 -13.31 10.98
N ARG A 90 -12.84 -12.53 10.92
CA ARG A 90 -11.49 -12.95 11.36
C ARG A 90 -11.37 -12.86 12.89
N THR A 91 -10.22 -13.25 13.44
CA THR A 91 -10.00 -13.12 14.88
C THR A 91 -9.99 -11.65 15.29
N LYS A 92 -10.46 -11.36 16.51
CA LYS A 92 -10.48 -9.99 17.05
C LYS A 92 -9.10 -9.35 16.97
N ASP A 93 -8.07 -10.07 17.39
CA ASP A 93 -6.68 -9.60 17.33
C ASP A 93 -6.24 -9.25 15.90
N GLU A 94 -6.62 -10.03 14.88
CA GLU A 94 -6.26 -9.72 13.49
C GLU A 94 -6.99 -8.46 13.00
N VAL A 95 -8.27 -8.30 13.36
CA VAL A 95 -9.05 -7.12 12.98
C VAL A 95 -8.51 -5.87 13.65
N ASP A 96 -8.24 -5.91 14.96
CA ASP A 96 -7.76 -4.77 15.74
C ASP A 96 -6.40 -4.29 15.19
N ASN A 97 -5.46 -5.21 14.98
CA ASN A 97 -4.15 -4.87 14.41
C ASN A 97 -4.25 -4.35 12.96
N LEU A 98 -5.18 -4.88 12.14
CA LEU A 98 -5.39 -4.41 10.77
C LEU A 98 -5.99 -3.00 10.74
N MET A 99 -6.93 -2.69 11.64
CA MET A 99 -7.51 -1.36 11.77
C MET A 99 -6.48 -0.34 12.23
N GLU A 100 -5.64 -0.69 13.20
CA GLU A 100 -4.52 0.15 13.64
C GLU A 100 -3.56 0.47 12.48
N LEU A 101 -3.20 -0.55 11.69
CA LEU A 101 -2.36 -0.36 10.50
C LEU A 101 -3.02 0.57 9.48
N ILE A 102 -4.31 0.38 9.19
CA ILE A 102 -5.05 1.23 8.23
C ILE A 102 -5.10 2.68 8.73
N PHE A 103 -5.40 2.89 10.01
CA PHE A 103 -5.47 4.21 10.61
C PHE A 103 -4.14 4.94 10.50
N ARG A 104 -3.06 4.30 10.97
CA ARG A 104 -1.71 4.86 10.89
C ARG A 104 -1.31 5.21 9.46
N ARG A 105 -1.54 4.31 8.50
CA ARG A 105 -1.22 4.56 7.09
C ARG A 105 -2.05 5.68 6.46
N SER A 106 -3.28 5.87 6.92
CA SER A 106 -4.13 6.95 6.45
C SER A 106 -3.63 8.29 6.95
N GLU A 107 -3.26 8.39 8.23
CA GLU A 107 -2.64 9.59 8.80
C GLU A 107 -1.32 9.94 8.11
N ASP A 108 -0.43 8.96 7.93
CA ASP A 108 0.84 9.17 7.22
C ASP A 108 0.59 9.79 5.82
N THR A 109 -0.42 9.30 5.10
CA THR A 109 -0.74 9.77 3.75
C THR A 109 -1.36 11.16 3.73
N MET A 110 -2.14 11.54 4.75
CA MET A 110 -2.69 12.89 4.85
C MET A 110 -1.62 13.93 5.21
N ASN A 111 -0.61 13.54 5.99
CA ASN A 111 0.46 14.44 6.42
C ASN A 111 1.52 14.70 5.33
N ASP A 112 1.55 13.89 4.27
CA ASP A 112 2.49 14.01 3.15
C ASP A 112 1.97 14.87 1.97
N VAL A 113 0.75 15.42 2.09
CA VAL A 113 0.11 16.31 1.10
C VAL A 113 0.30 17.78 1.48
#